data_AF-A0A5S3WLG8-F1
#
_entry.id   AF-A0A5S3WLG8-F1
#
_cell.length_a   1.000
_cell.length_b   1.000
_cell.length_c   1.000
_cell.angle_alpha   90.00
_cell.angle_beta   90.00
_cell.angle_gamma   90.00
#
_symmetry.space_group_name_H-M   'P 1'
#
loop_
_entity.id
_entity.type
_entity.pdbx_description
1 polymer ?
#
loop_
_entity_poly.entity_id
_entity_poly.type
_entity_poly.pdbx_seq_one_letter_code
_entity_poly.pdbx_strand_id
1 'polypeptide(L)'
;MKLPLEAPTYSCLCKRSAELEIKFRNKVRATGFIDIVVDSTGLKVFGEGEWHAQKHHVKARRKWRKLHLAVDANTHDIVGAQMTLSNVTDGETL
;
A
#
# COMPACT_ATOMS: atom_id res chain seq x y z
N MET A 1 28.03 22.21 3.75
CA MET A 1 27.36 22.22 5.08
C MET A 1 27.15 20.79 5.55
N LYS A 2 27.70 20.40 6.70
CA LYS A 2 27.34 19.14 7.38
C LYS A 2 26.19 19.47 8.34
N LEU A 3 24.98 19.01 8.03
CA LEU A 3 23.85 19.11 8.96
C LEU A 3 24.02 18.03 10.03
N PRO A 4 23.82 18.33 11.33
CA PRO A 4 23.93 17.37 12.43
C PRO A 4 22.67 16.50 12.50
N LEU A 5 22.36 15.77 11.42
CA LEU A 5 21.20 14.90 11.32
C LEU A 5 21.67 13.45 11.23
N GLU A 6 21.35 12.66 12.26
CA GLU A 6 21.53 11.22 12.24
C GLU A 6 20.26 10.53 11.70
N ALA A 7 20.44 9.49 10.90
CA ALA A 7 19.33 8.71 10.38
C ALA A 7 18.65 7.92 11.51
N PRO A 8 17.30 7.87 11.55
CA PRO A 8 16.59 7.10 12.57
C PRO A 8 16.84 5.59 12.39
N THR A 9 16.82 4.86 13.51
CA THR A 9 16.89 3.40 13.49
C THR A 9 15.60 2.78 12.95
N TYR A 10 15.67 1.53 12.49
CA TYR A 10 14.50 0.76 12.04
C TYR A 10 13.38 0.75 13.09
N SER A 11 13.70 0.48 14.35
CA SER A 11 12.73 0.44 15.44
C SER A 11 12.04 1.79 15.66
N CYS A 12 12.75 2.90 15.45
CA CYS A 12 12.17 4.24 15.53
C CYS A 12 11.16 4.47 14.39
N LEU A 13 11.53 4.10 13.16
CA LEU A 13 10.64 4.21 12.00
C LEU A 13 9.39 3.34 12.15
N CYS A 14 9.51 2.08 12.60
CA CYS A 14 8.37 1.18 12.77
C CYS A 14 7.35 1.67 13.81
N LYS A 15 7.83 2.22 14.94
CA LYS A 15 6.93 2.78 15.96
C LYS A 15 6.19 4.00 15.41
N ARG A 16 6.92 4.90 14.73
CA ARG A 16 6.32 6.08 14.10
C ARG A 16 5.33 5.72 12.99
N SER A 17 5.60 4.67 12.21
CA SER A 17 4.69 4.24 11.15
C SER A 17 3.37 3.67 11.69
N ALA A 18 3.39 3.08 12.89
CA ALA A 18 2.17 2.55 13.51
C ALA A 18 1.18 3.64 13.94
N GLU A 19 1.67 4.85 14.24
CA GLU A 19 0.88 6.01 14.65
C GLU A 19 0.60 6.97 13.48
N LEU A 20 1.17 6.70 12.30
CA LEU A 20 1.07 7.59 11.16
C LEU A 20 -0.32 7.50 10.53
N GLU A 21 -1.10 8.59 10.61
CA GLU A 21 -2.34 8.72 9.86
C GLU A 21 -2.01 8.95 8.37
N ILE A 22 -2.23 7.95 7.54
CA ILE A 22 -2.02 8.05 6.09
C ILE A 22 -3.31 8.52 5.42
N LYS A 23 -3.32 9.78 4.98
CA LYS A 23 -4.36 10.31 4.10
C LYS A 23 -3.98 10.00 2.65
N PHE A 24 -4.45 8.88 2.14
CA PHE A 24 -4.16 8.45 0.76
C PHE A 24 -5.08 9.11 -0.28
N ARG A 25 -6.24 9.61 0.13
CA ARG A 25 -7.12 10.42 -0.72
C ARG A 25 -6.67 11.88 -0.70
N ASN A 26 -5.93 12.28 -1.72
CA ASN A 26 -5.74 13.70 -2.00
C ASN A 26 -7.01 14.28 -2.60
N LYS A 27 -7.14 15.62 -2.57
CA LYS A 27 -8.20 16.30 -3.31
C LYS A 27 -8.02 15.97 -4.79
N VAL A 28 -9.01 15.30 -5.37
CA VAL A 28 -9.07 15.05 -6.81
C VAL A 28 -9.05 16.41 -7.50
N ARG A 29 -8.04 16.63 -8.36
CA ARG A 29 -7.85 17.90 -9.05
C ARG A 29 -8.83 18.10 -10.20
N ALA A 30 -9.44 17.02 -10.67
CA ALA A 30 -10.37 17.06 -11.78
C ALA A 30 -11.64 17.86 -11.45
N THR A 31 -12.11 18.61 -12.45
CA THR A 31 -13.35 19.37 -12.40
C THR A 31 -14.29 18.84 -13.49
N GLY A 32 -15.48 18.38 -13.09
CA GLY A 32 -16.47 17.80 -14.02
C GLY A 32 -16.39 16.28 -14.11
N PHE A 33 -16.80 15.73 -15.26
CA PHE A 33 -16.74 14.28 -15.52
C PHE A 33 -15.29 13.83 -15.68
N ILE A 34 -14.99 12.64 -15.18
CA ILE A 34 -13.67 12.01 -15.28
C ILE A 34 -13.78 10.65 -15.93
N ASP A 35 -12.77 10.32 -16.72
CA ASP A 35 -12.54 8.96 -17.20
C ASP A 35 -11.65 8.23 -16.19
N ILE A 36 -12.09 7.06 -15.75
CA ILE A 36 -11.39 6.28 -14.72
C ILE A 36 -10.79 5.04 -15.36
N VAL A 37 -9.50 4.82 -15.11
CA VAL A 37 -8.81 3.57 -15.38
C VAL A 37 -8.74 2.77 -14.09
N VAL A 38 -9.17 1.51 -14.14
CA VAL A 38 -9.14 0.59 -13.01
C VAL A 38 -8.13 -0.52 -13.28
N ASP A 39 -7.25 -0.76 -12.32
CA ASP A 39 -6.33 -1.89 -12.33
C ASP A 39 -6.10 -2.41 -10.91
N SER A 40 -5.73 -3.68 -10.78
CA SER A 40 -5.35 -4.26 -9.50
C SER A 40 -3.97 -4.88 -9.50
N THR A 41 -3.27 -4.72 -8.38
CA THR A 41 -1.96 -5.32 -8.17
C THR A 41 -1.95 -6.28 -6.98
N GLY A 42 -1.22 -7.38 -7.13
CA GLY A 42 -1.01 -8.35 -6.07
C GLY A 42 0.07 -7.88 -5.09
N LEU A 43 -0.30 -7.70 -3.83
CA LEU A 43 0.62 -7.35 -2.76
C LEU A 43 1.00 -8.58 -1.95
N LYS A 44 2.30 -8.84 -1.84
CA LYS A 44 2.82 -9.84 -0.90
C LYS A 44 2.97 -9.20 0.47
N VAL A 45 2.25 -9.72 1.47
CA VAL A 45 2.33 -9.23 2.85
C VAL A 45 3.47 -9.93 3.56
N PHE A 46 4.51 -9.16 3.87
CA PHE A 46 5.66 -9.60 4.66
C PHE A 46 5.42 -9.31 6.16
N GLY A 47 5.97 -10.14 7.02
CA GLY A 47 5.85 -9.98 8.47
C GLY A 47 6.69 -11.00 9.23
N GLU A 48 6.38 -11.18 10.50
CA GLU A 48 7.09 -12.09 11.43
C GLU A 48 7.36 -13.47 10.81
N GLY A 49 6.38 -14.02 10.09
CA GLY A 49 6.49 -15.32 9.43
C GLY A 49 7.70 -15.41 8.49
N GLU A 50 7.97 -14.41 7.65
CA GLU A 50 9.05 -14.51 6.67
C GLU A 50 10.44 -14.42 7.31
N TRP A 51 10.63 -13.53 8.29
CA TRP A 51 11.89 -13.45 9.04
C TRP A 51 12.12 -14.68 9.91
N HIS A 52 11.07 -15.16 10.60
CA HIS A 52 11.14 -16.37 11.42
C HIS A 52 11.39 -17.61 10.55
N ALA A 53 10.81 -17.67 9.34
CA ALA A 53 11.09 -18.72 8.37
C ALA A 53 12.54 -18.72 7.89
N GLN A 54 13.10 -17.54 7.58
CA GLN A 54 14.51 -17.42 7.21
C GLN A 54 15.45 -17.82 8.35
N LYS A 55 15.15 -17.37 9.59
CA LYS A 55 16.03 -17.60 10.74
C LYS A 55 15.93 -19.02 11.29
N HIS A 56 14.72 -19.58 11.36
CA HIS A 56 14.44 -20.85 12.03
C HIS A 56 14.06 -21.98 11.07
N HIS A 57 14.11 -21.75 9.74
CA HIS A 57 13.72 -22.72 8.70
C HIS A 57 12.30 -23.27 8.86
N VAL A 58 11.42 -22.52 9.55
CA VAL A 58 10.02 -22.88 9.76
C VAL A 58 9.19 -22.44 8.57
N LYS A 59 8.25 -23.27 8.09
CA LYS A 59 7.34 -22.88 7.00
C LYS A 59 6.45 -21.71 7.45
N ALA A 60 6.59 -20.57 6.80
CA ALA A 60 5.65 -19.46 6.95
C ALA A 60 4.61 -19.44 5.83
N ARG A 61 3.35 -19.18 6.20
CA ARG A 61 2.26 -19.01 5.25
C ARG A 61 2.37 -17.63 4.60
N ARG A 62 2.72 -17.60 3.31
CA ARG A 62 2.66 -16.37 2.50
C ARG A 62 1.21 -15.88 2.41
N LYS A 63 0.96 -14.64 2.80
CA LYS A 63 -0.34 -13.99 2.64
C LYS A 63 -0.24 -12.99 1.49
N TRP A 64 -1.08 -13.17 0.49
CA TRP A 64 -1.24 -12.23 -0.61
C TRP A 64 -2.53 -11.44 -0.41
N ARG A 65 -2.51 -10.17 -0.82
CA ARG A 65 -3.65 -9.26 -0.88
C ARG A 65 -3.74 -8.69 -2.30
N LYS A 66 -4.90 -8.18 -2.67
CA LYS A 66 -5.04 -7.36 -3.88
C LYS A 66 -5.28 -5.91 -3.47
N LEU A 67 -4.62 -4.99 -4.15
CA LEU A 67 -4.88 -3.57 -4.09
C LEU A 67 -5.52 -3.15 -5.41
N HIS A 68 -6.78 -2.75 -5.35
CA HIS A 68 -7.55 -2.22 -6.46
C HIS A 68 -7.36 -0.70 -6.47
N LEU A 69 -6.98 -0.14 -7.62
CA LEU A 69 -6.75 1.29 -7.80
C LEU A 69 -7.66 1.81 -8.92
N ALA A 70 -8.34 2.91 -8.63
CA ALA A 70 -9.05 3.72 -9.61
C ALA A 70 -8.26 5.03 -9.79
N VAL A 71 -7.87 5.31 -11.03
CA VAL A 71 -7.01 6.43 -11.39
C VAL A 71 -7.71 7.27 -12.46
N ASP A 72 -7.73 8.58 -12.29
CA ASP A 72 -8.17 9.50 -13.35
C ASP A 72 -7.18 9.43 -14.52
N ALA A 73 -7.69 9.10 -15.71
CA ALA A 73 -6.90 8.94 -16.92
C ALA A 73 -6.12 10.19 -17.33
N ASN A 74 -6.62 11.38 -16.97
CA ASN A 74 -6.04 12.66 -17.39
C ASN A 74 -5.02 13.20 -16.39
N THR A 75 -5.35 13.18 -15.10
CA THR A 75 -4.50 13.77 -14.05
C THR A 75 -3.55 12.76 -13.40
N HIS A 76 -3.82 11.47 -13.59
CA HIS A 76 -3.18 10.36 -12.89
C HIS A 76 -3.36 10.40 -11.36
N ASP A 77 -4.35 11.14 -10.87
CA ASP A 77 -4.71 11.13 -9.46
C ASP A 77 -5.39 9.81 -9.09
N ILE A 78 -5.01 9.23 -7.94
CA ILE A 78 -5.72 8.10 -7.36
C ILE A 78 -7.03 8.62 -6.77
N VAL A 79 -8.15 8.27 -7.41
CA VAL A 79 -9.50 8.69 -7.00
C VAL A 79 -10.16 7.65 -6.07
N GLY A 80 -9.71 6.40 -6.15
CA GLY A 80 -10.16 5.30 -5.30
C GLY A 80 -9.05 4.27 -5.09
N ALA A 81 -9.01 3.71 -3.89
CA ALA A 81 -8.14 2.59 -3.57
C ALA A 81 -8.83 1.69 -2.54
N GLN A 82 -8.79 0.38 -2.77
CA GLN A 82 -9.36 -0.60 -1.85
C GLN A 82 -8.46 -1.83 -1.78
N MET A 83 -8.19 -2.33 -0.57
CA MET A 83 -7.44 -3.56 -0.37
C MET A 83 -8.39 -4.70 0.01
N THR A 84 -8.21 -5.87 -0.61
CA THR A 84 -9.10 -7.03 -0.47
C THR A 84 -8.30 -8.33 -0.30
N LEU A 85 -9.00 -9.46 -0.16
CA LEU A 85 -8.41 -10.79 -0.27
C LEU A 85 -8.04 -11.10 -1.72
N SER A 86 -7.07 -11.99 -1.93
CA SER A 86 -6.53 -12.32 -3.25
C SER A 86 -7.55 -12.91 -4.24
N ASN A 87 -8.69 -13.42 -3.76
CA ASN A 87 -9.74 -14.00 -4.58
C ASN A 87 -10.79 -12.99 -5.06
N VAL A 88 -10.73 -11.74 -4.62
CA VAL A 88 -11.68 -10.70 -5.02
C VAL A 88 -11.27 -10.10 -6.37
N THR A 89 -12.24 -9.77 -7.20
CA THR A 89 -12.04 -9.17 -8.54
C THR A 89 -12.35 -7.67 -8.54
N ASP A 90 -11.90 -6.97 -9.57
CA ASP A 90 -12.10 -5.51 -9.69
C ASP A 90 -13.58 -5.15 -9.75
N GLY A 91 -14.38 -5.89 -10.53
CA GLY A 91 -15.82 -5.63 -10.68
C GLY A 91 -16.66 -5.90 -9.42
N GLU A 92 -16.10 -6.57 -8.41
CA GLU A 92 -16.76 -6.73 -7.10
C GLU A 92 -16.41 -5.60 -6.12
N THR A 93 -15.44 -4.73 -6.47
CA THR A 93 -14.83 -3.78 -5.54
C THR A 93 -15.01 -2.32 -5.95
N LEU A 94 -14.87 -2.00 -7.23
CA LEU A 94 -14.87 -0.63 -7.78
C LEU A 94 -16.00 -0.42 -8.79
#